data_AF-A0A7Y4WK80-F1
#
_entry.id   AF-A0A7Y4WK80-F1
#
_cell.length_a   1.000
_cell.length_b   1.000
_cell.length_c   1.000
_cell.angle_alpha   90.00
_cell.angle_beta   90.00
_cell.angle_gamma   90.00
#
_symmetry.space_group_name_H-M   'P 1'
#
loop_
_entity.id
_entity.type
_entity.pdbx_description
1 polymer ?
#
loop_
_entity_poly.entity_id
_entity_poly.type
_entity_poly.pdbx_seq_one_letter_code
_entity_poly.pdbx_strand_id
1 'polypeptide(L)'
;MKTMKTIPAFYFDRGELARLAERHSEAFKTAKPFQHVVLEDFLPAEVIDLLVREFPGPDDIEWQLHGPGRTAWKRDKRVDKLATDDEASFGPFTRHFMGQLNSGPFLAFLERLTGTQGIFPDVSYNNCGLHSTGRGGRLMMHTDVNRHPLGLKMHQYLNLLLYLNPDWKEEYGGHLELWDRQHQPVKRILPIANRVALFNTGTRSLHGHPHPLTCPPGRRRNSLAVYYYLRERPASEEYAGLQRSVHWVPATEEDRAFARAGRAKGLARLAPFEGQTIGIGVDLIPFELPRELIDERSRTIPLYFLKPSDFGDRQAFGAAHLRAAITRHARDEAEFFKAYQPIALLGTSSGANAMDPRLITCLLDADGEMFALAGPDTSELVWVGYLDDVLDMVRR
;
A
#
# COMPACT_ATOMS: atom_id res chain seq x y z
N MET A 1 -22.44 14.83 30.68
CA MET A 1 -22.66 14.85 29.22
C MET A 1 -22.18 16.19 28.69
N LYS A 2 -21.52 16.23 27.52
CA LYS A 2 -21.15 17.50 26.87
C LYS A 2 -22.43 18.28 26.48
N THR A 3 -22.35 19.61 26.41
CA THR A 3 -23.45 20.46 25.97
C THR A 3 -23.84 20.13 24.52
N MET A 4 -25.13 20.22 24.20
CA MET A 4 -25.62 20.08 22.84
C MET A 4 -24.95 21.12 21.94
N LYS A 5 -24.46 20.69 20.77
CA LYS A 5 -23.89 21.57 19.75
C LYS A 5 -24.82 21.59 18.55
N THR A 6 -25.11 22.78 18.03
CA THR A 6 -25.85 22.94 16.78
C THR A 6 -24.86 23.01 15.63
N ILE A 7 -25.14 22.29 14.54
CA ILE A 7 -24.37 22.35 13.30
C ILE A 7 -25.32 22.64 12.13
N PRO A 8 -24.84 23.27 11.05
CA PRO A 8 -25.57 23.31 9.79
C PRO A 8 -25.83 21.89 9.30
N ALA A 9 -27.04 21.61 8.83
CA ALA A 9 -27.38 20.32 8.28
C ALA A 9 -26.91 20.22 6.82
N PHE A 10 -26.22 19.14 6.48
CA PHE A 10 -25.83 18.82 5.11
C PHE A 10 -26.12 17.34 4.85
N TYR A 11 -26.77 17.03 3.73
CA TYR A 11 -27.05 15.65 3.32
C TYR A 11 -26.80 15.52 1.83
N PHE A 12 -26.18 14.43 1.42
CA PHE A 12 -26.06 14.13 0.00
C PHE A 12 -27.42 13.83 -0.62
N ASP A 13 -27.72 14.45 -1.77
CA ASP A 13 -28.87 14.10 -2.57
C ASP A 13 -28.60 12.85 -3.42
N ARG A 14 -29.50 11.86 -3.35
CA ARG A 14 -29.34 10.57 -4.04
C ARG A 14 -29.40 10.74 -5.56
N GLY A 15 -30.21 11.67 -6.06
CA GLY A 15 -30.36 11.93 -7.49
C GLY A 15 -29.14 12.62 -8.08
N GLU A 16 -28.59 13.62 -7.39
CA GLU A 16 -27.35 14.30 -7.78
C GLU A 16 -26.16 13.35 -7.79
N LEU A 17 -26.02 12.55 -6.73
CA LEU A 17 -25.01 11.52 -6.64
C LEU A 17 -25.14 10.47 -7.75
N ALA A 18 -26.35 10.02 -8.07
CA ALA A 18 -26.56 9.07 -9.18
C ALA A 18 -26.11 9.65 -10.53
N ARG A 19 -26.47 10.91 -10.81
CA ARG A 19 -26.02 11.61 -12.03
C ARG A 19 -24.50 11.80 -12.05
N LEU A 20 -23.89 12.09 -10.90
CA LEU A 20 -22.44 12.20 -10.77
C LEU A 20 -21.76 10.85 -11.08
N ALA A 21 -22.25 9.75 -10.51
CA ALA A 21 -21.75 8.41 -10.80
C ALA A 21 -21.86 8.07 -12.29
N GLU A 22 -22.99 8.35 -12.93
CA GLU A 22 -23.21 8.09 -14.36
C GLU A 22 -22.22 8.87 -15.24
N ARG A 23 -21.98 10.15 -14.92
CA ARG A 23 -21.01 10.97 -15.67
C ARG A 23 -19.58 10.44 -15.57
N HIS A 24 -19.21 9.83 -14.46
CA HIS A 24 -17.82 9.46 -14.18
C HIS A 24 -17.53 7.95 -14.19
N SER A 25 -18.55 7.09 -14.34
CA SER A 25 -18.38 5.63 -14.21
C SER A 25 -17.39 5.07 -15.23
N GLU A 26 -17.53 5.44 -16.50
CA GLU A 26 -16.65 4.93 -17.54
C GLU A 26 -15.22 5.44 -17.38
N ALA A 27 -15.06 6.72 -17.04
CA ALA A 27 -13.77 7.32 -16.74
C ALA A 27 -13.10 6.62 -15.56
N PHE A 28 -13.83 6.28 -14.50
CA PHE A 28 -13.31 5.53 -13.35
C PHE A 28 -12.83 4.13 -13.76
N LYS A 29 -13.69 3.37 -14.46
CA LYS A 29 -13.45 1.96 -14.80
C LYS A 29 -12.27 1.76 -15.76
N THR A 30 -12.05 2.72 -16.65
CA THR A 30 -11.02 2.65 -17.71
C THR A 30 -9.74 3.38 -17.35
N ALA A 31 -9.72 4.08 -16.21
CA ALA A 31 -8.61 4.90 -15.79
C ALA A 31 -7.29 4.11 -15.66
N LYS A 32 -6.18 4.78 -15.93
CA LYS A 32 -4.82 4.25 -15.77
C LYS A 32 -4.04 5.09 -14.76
N PRO A 33 -3.20 4.49 -13.90
CA PRO A 33 -2.65 3.13 -14.00
C PRO A 33 -3.57 2.03 -13.44
N PHE A 34 -4.54 2.41 -12.63
CA PHE A 34 -5.62 1.58 -12.09
C PHE A 34 -6.89 2.43 -11.96
N GLN A 35 -8.02 1.79 -11.67
CA GLN A 35 -9.31 2.47 -11.54
C GLN A 35 -9.26 3.65 -10.56
N HIS A 36 -9.54 4.85 -11.04
CA HIS A 36 -9.57 6.07 -10.24
C HIS A 36 -10.39 7.18 -10.92
N VAL A 37 -10.83 8.14 -10.13
CA VAL A 37 -11.47 9.37 -10.60
C VAL A 37 -11.05 10.55 -9.74
N VAL A 38 -10.95 11.73 -10.36
CA VAL A 38 -10.83 13.01 -9.68
C VAL A 38 -12.14 13.76 -9.85
N LEU A 39 -12.75 14.17 -8.75
CA LEU A 39 -13.96 14.99 -8.76
C LEU A 39 -13.57 16.39 -8.31
N GLU A 40 -13.71 17.35 -9.23
CA GLU A 40 -13.51 18.76 -8.97
C GLU A 40 -14.80 19.35 -8.39
N ASP A 41 -14.66 20.37 -7.53
CA ASP A 41 -15.78 21.10 -6.93
C ASP A 41 -16.87 20.17 -6.37
N PHE A 42 -16.44 19.16 -5.61
CA PHE A 42 -17.30 18.05 -5.20
C PHE A 42 -18.45 18.48 -4.28
N LEU A 43 -18.23 19.53 -3.47
CA LEU A 43 -19.18 20.03 -2.48
C LEU A 43 -19.61 21.47 -2.78
N PRO A 44 -20.79 21.90 -2.29
CA PRO A 44 -21.13 23.32 -2.22
C PRO A 44 -20.06 24.12 -1.45
N ALA A 45 -19.84 25.36 -1.87
CA ALA A 45 -18.77 26.22 -1.34
C ALA A 45 -18.86 26.38 0.19
N GLU A 46 -20.07 26.56 0.71
CA GLU A 46 -20.32 26.69 2.15
C GLU A 46 -19.95 25.44 2.94
N VAL A 47 -20.06 24.24 2.35
CA VAL A 47 -19.72 22.99 3.02
C VAL A 47 -18.20 22.86 3.11
N ILE A 48 -17.48 23.06 2.00
CA ILE A 48 -16.03 22.97 2.01
C ILE A 48 -15.40 24.04 2.90
N ASP A 49 -15.93 25.27 2.91
CA ASP A 49 -15.44 26.35 3.78
C ASP A 49 -15.58 26.00 5.27
N LEU A 50 -16.70 25.36 5.66
CA LEU A 50 -16.89 24.87 7.02
C LEU A 50 -15.89 23.79 7.40
N LEU A 51 -15.64 22.81 6.50
CA LEU A 51 -14.67 21.74 6.73
C LEU A 51 -13.24 22.30 6.86
N VAL A 52 -12.86 23.23 6.00
CA VAL A 52 -11.54 23.90 6.05
C VAL A 52 -11.38 24.66 7.37
N ARG A 53 -12.40 25.42 7.79
CA ARG A 53 -12.36 26.22 9.02
C ARG A 53 -12.28 25.36 10.28
N GLU A 54 -12.92 24.21 10.28
CA GLU A 54 -12.99 23.32 11.43
C GLU A 54 -11.79 22.37 11.53
N PHE A 55 -11.03 22.23 10.45
CA PHE A 55 -9.88 21.33 10.43
C PHE A 55 -8.84 21.75 11.49
N PRO A 56 -8.48 20.85 12.43
CA PRO A 56 -7.63 21.20 13.54
C PRO A 56 -6.19 21.48 13.10
N GLY A 57 -5.58 22.46 13.75
CA GLY A 57 -4.15 22.71 13.69
C GLY A 57 -3.35 21.56 14.33
N PRO A 58 -2.02 21.55 14.11
CA PRO A 58 -1.18 20.50 14.65
C PRO A 58 -1.22 20.44 16.19
N ASP A 59 -1.53 21.52 16.89
CA ASP A 59 -1.50 21.59 18.36
C ASP A 59 -2.88 21.58 19.02
N ASP A 60 -3.97 21.46 18.23
CA ASP A 60 -5.34 21.60 18.74
C ASP A 60 -5.94 20.30 19.28
N ILE A 61 -5.42 19.15 18.83
CA ILE A 61 -5.85 17.81 19.24
C ILE A 61 -4.64 16.89 19.40
N GLU A 62 -4.88 15.72 20.00
CA GLU A 62 -3.87 14.65 20.03
C GLU A 62 -3.75 14.01 18.64
N TRP A 63 -2.55 14.06 18.10
CA TRP A 63 -2.23 13.53 16.77
C TRP A 63 -1.29 12.34 16.88
N GLN A 64 -1.52 11.34 16.02
CA GLN A 64 -0.56 10.28 15.77
C GLN A 64 0.49 10.80 14.77
N LEU A 65 1.77 10.60 15.07
CA LEU A 65 2.88 10.99 14.19
C LEU A 65 3.34 9.78 13.39
N HIS A 66 3.29 9.92 12.07
CA HIS A 66 3.74 8.91 11.12
C HIS A 66 4.93 9.44 10.32
N GLY A 67 5.96 8.60 10.20
CA GLY A 67 7.09 8.86 9.33
C GLY A 67 6.74 8.74 7.85
N PRO A 68 7.68 9.12 6.97
CA PRO A 68 7.47 9.15 5.52
C PRO A 68 7.38 7.76 4.85
N GLY A 69 7.70 6.68 5.57
CA GLY A 69 7.81 5.33 5.04
C GLY A 69 9.14 4.69 5.44
N ARG A 70 9.69 3.83 4.57
CA ARG A 70 10.94 3.10 4.80
C ARG A 70 12.18 3.94 4.41
N THR A 71 12.44 5.00 5.16
CA THR A 71 13.66 5.83 5.08
C THR A 71 14.12 6.25 6.48
N ALA A 72 15.30 6.87 6.57
CA ALA A 72 15.76 7.50 7.80
C ALA A 72 14.77 8.61 8.20
N TRP A 73 14.30 8.55 9.46
CA TRP A 73 13.28 9.45 9.95
C TRP A 73 13.63 9.98 11.34
N LYS A 74 13.50 11.29 11.50
CA LYS A 74 13.52 11.96 12.80
C LYS A 74 12.14 12.54 13.04
N ARG A 75 11.49 12.11 14.14
CA ARG A 75 10.16 12.57 14.51
C ARG A 75 10.15 14.09 14.69
N ASP A 76 9.30 14.77 13.96
CA ASP A 76 9.07 16.20 14.03
C ASP A 76 7.62 16.50 13.62
N LYS A 77 6.79 16.85 14.60
CA LYS A 77 5.37 17.20 14.41
C LYS A 77 5.14 18.31 13.37
N ARG A 78 6.13 19.18 13.16
CA ARG A 78 6.05 20.28 12.18
C ARG A 78 6.25 19.78 10.74
N VAL A 79 6.89 18.63 10.55
CA VAL A 79 7.20 18.02 9.25
C VAL A 79 6.30 16.82 8.97
N ASP A 80 6.19 15.92 9.93
CA ASP A 80 5.58 14.59 9.82
C ASP A 80 4.11 14.63 9.37
N LYS A 81 3.66 13.49 8.83
CA LYS A 81 2.24 13.22 8.65
C LYS A 81 1.63 13.06 10.04
N LEU A 82 0.69 13.96 10.35
CA LEU A 82 -0.21 13.82 11.47
C LEU A 82 -1.46 13.07 10.99
N ALA A 83 -1.90 12.09 11.77
CA ALA A 83 -3.14 11.36 11.52
C ALA A 83 -3.96 11.24 12.80
N THR A 84 -5.28 11.19 12.65
CA THR A 84 -6.19 10.78 13.71
C THR A 84 -7.41 10.11 13.11
N ASP A 85 -7.67 8.89 13.58
CA ASP A 85 -8.85 8.08 13.33
C ASP A 85 -9.90 8.24 14.44
N ASP A 86 -9.57 8.98 15.51
CA ASP A 86 -10.49 9.25 16.61
C ASP A 86 -11.57 10.26 16.21
N GLU A 87 -12.72 9.73 15.79
CA GLU A 87 -13.91 10.51 15.45
C GLU A 87 -14.36 11.46 16.59
N ALA A 88 -14.05 11.17 17.86
CA ALA A 88 -14.37 12.06 18.97
C ALA A 88 -13.52 13.34 19.01
N SER A 89 -12.36 13.32 18.33
CA SER A 89 -11.47 14.47 18.15
C SER A 89 -11.84 15.33 16.94
N PHE A 90 -12.77 14.88 16.08
CA PHE A 90 -13.23 15.67 14.95
C PHE A 90 -14.12 16.82 15.42
N GLY A 91 -14.06 17.94 14.70
CA GLY A 91 -15.02 19.00 14.91
C GLY A 91 -16.46 18.53 14.59
N PRO A 92 -17.50 19.05 15.27
CA PRO A 92 -18.89 18.65 15.08
C PRO A 92 -19.38 18.55 13.63
N PHE A 93 -19.06 19.51 12.75
CA PHE A 93 -19.55 19.49 11.37
C PHE A 93 -18.77 18.49 10.50
N THR A 94 -17.45 18.42 10.70
CA THR A 94 -16.55 17.46 10.07
C THR A 94 -16.95 16.04 10.45
N ARG A 95 -17.27 15.80 11.71
CA ARG A 95 -17.82 14.53 12.19
C ARG A 95 -19.11 14.15 11.48
N HIS A 96 -20.07 15.09 11.40
CA HIS A 96 -21.32 14.89 10.67
C HIS A 96 -21.07 14.58 9.18
N PHE A 97 -20.17 15.32 8.54
CA PHE A 97 -19.82 15.13 7.14
C PHE A 97 -19.14 13.78 6.87
N MET A 98 -18.19 13.36 7.73
CA MET A 98 -17.57 12.04 7.65
C MET A 98 -18.63 10.92 7.76
N GLY A 99 -19.64 11.12 8.60
CA GLY A 99 -20.82 10.24 8.64
C GLY A 99 -21.62 10.22 7.33
N GLN A 100 -21.72 11.34 6.60
CA GLN A 100 -22.36 11.36 5.28
C GLN A 100 -21.60 10.52 4.24
N LEU A 101 -20.27 10.49 4.29
CA LEU A 101 -19.44 9.64 3.42
C LEU A 101 -19.61 8.13 3.71
N ASN A 102 -20.17 7.78 4.87
CA ASN A 102 -20.51 6.40 5.25
C ASN A 102 -22.00 6.08 5.08
N SER A 103 -22.80 7.02 4.57
CA SER A 103 -24.26 6.90 4.49
C SER A 103 -24.73 6.05 3.30
N GLY A 104 -25.93 5.47 3.40
CA GLY A 104 -26.54 4.68 2.33
C GLY A 104 -26.62 5.38 0.95
N PRO A 105 -27.00 6.68 0.86
CA PRO A 105 -26.91 7.42 -0.39
C PRO A 105 -25.51 7.45 -1.00
N PHE A 106 -24.47 7.62 -0.17
CA PHE A 106 -23.09 7.67 -0.65
C PHE A 106 -22.56 6.30 -1.05
N LEU A 107 -22.90 5.23 -0.32
CA LEU A 107 -22.54 3.87 -0.72
C LEU A 107 -23.18 3.50 -2.07
N ALA A 108 -24.46 3.85 -2.28
CA ALA A 108 -25.12 3.63 -3.57
C ALA A 108 -24.46 4.41 -4.73
N PHE A 109 -23.88 5.58 -4.44
CA PHE A 109 -23.04 6.31 -5.40
C PHE A 109 -21.78 5.53 -5.78
N LEU A 110 -21.04 5.02 -4.79
CA LEU A 110 -19.82 4.24 -5.03
C LEU A 110 -20.13 2.98 -5.83
N GLU A 111 -21.21 2.27 -5.50
CA GLU A 111 -21.61 1.06 -6.22
C GLU A 111 -21.99 1.36 -7.67
N ARG A 112 -22.72 2.45 -7.92
CA ARG A 112 -23.07 2.88 -9.28
C ARG A 112 -21.84 3.33 -10.07
N LEU A 113 -20.96 4.11 -9.46
CA LEU A 113 -19.75 4.62 -10.09
C LEU A 113 -18.84 3.46 -10.52
N THR A 114 -18.59 2.53 -9.60
CA THR A 114 -17.65 1.42 -9.80
C THR A 114 -18.26 0.26 -10.59
N GLY A 115 -19.57 0.08 -10.52
CA GLY A 115 -20.25 -1.13 -10.99
C GLY A 115 -20.11 -2.33 -10.04
N THR A 116 -19.54 -2.13 -8.84
CA THR A 116 -19.32 -3.19 -7.84
C THR A 116 -20.37 -3.08 -6.74
N GLN A 117 -21.02 -4.19 -6.38
CA GLN A 117 -22.04 -4.24 -5.33
C GLN A 117 -21.46 -4.70 -3.99
N GLY A 118 -22.16 -4.41 -2.90
CA GLY A 118 -21.79 -4.85 -1.55
C GLY A 118 -20.64 -4.07 -0.94
N ILE A 119 -20.45 -2.82 -1.37
CA ILE A 119 -19.45 -1.91 -0.80
C ILE A 119 -19.93 -1.46 0.57
N PHE A 120 -19.10 -1.59 1.60
CA PHE A 120 -19.40 -1.09 2.95
C PHE A 120 -18.26 -0.22 3.49
N PRO A 121 -18.57 0.74 4.38
CA PRO A 121 -17.58 1.64 4.94
C PRO A 121 -16.87 1.02 6.14
N ASP A 122 -15.65 1.50 6.43
CA ASP A 122 -15.07 1.37 7.76
C ASP A 122 -15.51 2.53 8.65
N VAL A 123 -16.41 2.23 9.58
CA VAL A 123 -16.95 3.21 10.54
C VAL A 123 -16.00 3.54 11.69
N SER A 124 -14.90 2.81 11.84
CA SER A 124 -13.86 3.07 12.85
C SER A 124 -12.78 4.04 12.37
N TYR A 125 -12.80 4.38 11.09
CA TYR A 125 -11.80 5.22 10.42
C TYR A 125 -10.35 4.74 10.55
N ASN A 126 -10.11 3.44 10.72
CA ASN A 126 -8.78 2.94 11.02
C ASN A 126 -7.79 3.27 9.88
N ASN A 127 -6.66 3.89 10.23
CA ASN A 127 -5.65 4.41 9.29
C ASN A 127 -6.17 5.46 8.29
N CYS A 128 -7.39 5.97 8.45
CA CYS A 128 -7.92 7.10 7.68
C CYS A 128 -8.25 8.29 8.59
N GLY A 129 -9.42 8.94 8.44
CA GLY A 129 -9.78 10.09 9.25
C GLY A 129 -9.11 11.39 8.78
N LEU A 130 -8.55 12.17 9.70
CA LEU A 130 -7.90 13.45 9.36
C LEU A 130 -6.41 13.22 9.10
N HIS A 131 -5.90 13.77 8.01
CA HIS A 131 -4.48 13.74 7.68
C HIS A 131 -3.93 15.15 7.47
N SER A 132 -2.77 15.45 8.06
CA SER A 132 -2.10 16.75 7.92
C SER A 132 -0.59 16.60 7.81
N THR A 133 -0.01 16.93 6.66
CA THR A 133 1.44 16.84 6.41
C THR A 133 2.07 18.24 6.33
N GLY A 134 3.19 18.44 7.02
CA GLY A 134 3.87 19.73 7.08
C GLY A 134 4.92 19.93 5.98
N ARG A 135 5.48 21.14 5.91
CA ARG A 135 6.62 21.45 5.03
C ARG A 135 7.75 20.43 5.27
N GLY A 136 8.33 19.91 4.19
CA GLY A 136 9.35 18.86 4.22
C GLY A 136 8.80 17.45 4.43
N GLY A 137 7.54 17.32 4.87
CA GLY A 137 6.88 16.04 5.01
C GLY A 137 6.59 15.41 3.66
N ARG A 138 6.56 14.08 3.64
CA ARG A 138 6.19 13.28 2.48
C ARG A 138 5.56 11.97 2.90
N LEU A 139 5.00 11.24 1.93
CA LEU A 139 4.60 9.85 2.08
C LEU A 139 5.12 9.09 0.87
N MET A 140 6.06 8.18 1.10
CA MET A 140 6.67 7.35 0.05
C MET A 140 5.60 6.63 -0.79
N MET A 141 5.99 6.22 -1.99
CA MET A 141 5.12 5.38 -2.82
C MET A 141 4.83 4.07 -2.10
N HIS A 142 3.58 3.65 -2.10
CA HIS A 142 3.16 2.42 -1.45
C HIS A 142 1.91 1.79 -2.03
N THR A 143 1.71 0.51 -1.69
CA THR A 143 0.38 -0.12 -1.66
C THR A 143 -0.01 -0.39 -0.20
N ASP A 144 -1.29 -0.22 0.11
CA ASP A 144 -1.81 -0.27 1.47
C ASP A 144 -1.85 -1.69 2.06
N VAL A 145 -1.94 -1.75 3.39
CA VAL A 145 -2.48 -2.93 4.07
C VAL A 145 -3.94 -3.08 3.65
N ASN A 146 -4.21 -3.89 2.64
CA ASN A 146 -5.55 -3.98 2.03
C ASN A 146 -6.53 -4.89 2.80
N ARG A 147 -6.36 -5.02 4.12
CA ARG A 147 -7.18 -5.88 5.00
C ARG A 147 -7.78 -5.08 6.14
N HIS A 148 -9.00 -5.43 6.55
CA HIS A 148 -9.62 -4.80 7.70
C HIS A 148 -8.85 -5.12 9.00
N PRO A 149 -8.60 -4.13 9.87
CA PRO A 149 -7.75 -4.24 11.05
C PRO A 149 -8.27 -5.20 12.13
N LEU A 150 -9.60 -5.38 12.23
CA LEU A 150 -10.25 -6.22 13.25
C LEU A 150 -10.18 -7.74 12.98
N GLY A 151 -9.33 -8.19 12.04
CA GLY A 151 -9.15 -9.61 11.74
C GLY A 151 -10.30 -10.27 10.95
N LEU A 152 -11.32 -9.48 10.58
CA LEU A 152 -12.31 -9.87 9.60
C LEU A 152 -11.61 -9.89 8.24
N LYS A 153 -11.67 -11.01 7.51
CA LYS A 153 -11.10 -11.18 6.17
C LYS A 153 -11.88 -10.32 5.14
N MET A 154 -11.79 -9.01 5.28
CA MET A 154 -12.44 -8.01 4.45
C MET A 154 -11.36 -7.27 3.65
N HIS A 155 -11.66 -7.03 2.39
CA HIS A 155 -10.73 -6.54 1.40
C HIS A 155 -10.95 -5.05 1.22
N GLN A 156 -9.96 -4.21 1.53
CA GLN A 156 -10.03 -2.79 1.22
C GLN A 156 -10.16 -2.64 -0.30
N TYR A 157 -11.13 -1.85 -0.73
CA TYR A 157 -11.50 -1.67 -2.13
C TYR A 157 -11.27 -0.24 -2.62
N LEU A 158 -11.70 0.77 -1.88
CA LEU A 158 -11.58 2.16 -2.32
C LEU A 158 -10.98 3.03 -1.24
N ASN A 159 -10.11 3.95 -1.68
CA ASN A 159 -9.69 5.11 -0.91
C ASN A 159 -10.35 6.35 -1.47
N LEU A 160 -11.01 7.12 -0.61
CA LEU A 160 -11.46 8.47 -0.89
C LEU A 160 -10.63 9.47 -0.10
N LEU A 161 -10.04 10.44 -0.79
CA LEU A 161 -9.35 11.58 -0.19
C LEU A 161 -10.04 12.87 -0.62
N LEU A 162 -10.57 13.64 0.33
CA LEU A 162 -11.05 15.01 0.10
C LEU A 162 -10.00 16.00 0.61
N TYR A 163 -9.50 16.86 -0.27
CA TYR A 163 -8.49 17.85 0.07
C TYR A 163 -9.11 19.15 0.60
N LEU A 164 -8.43 19.75 1.59
CA LEU A 164 -8.90 20.93 2.35
C LEU A 164 -7.90 22.10 2.29
N ASN A 165 -7.26 22.29 1.14
CA ASN A 165 -6.15 23.23 1.01
C ASN A 165 -6.51 24.41 0.08
N PRO A 166 -7.17 25.48 0.58
CA PRO A 166 -7.49 26.63 -0.24
C PRO A 166 -6.21 27.27 -0.77
N ASP A 167 -6.23 27.81 -1.98
CA ASP A 167 -5.11 28.49 -2.65
C ASP A 167 -3.80 27.68 -2.72
N TRP A 168 -3.87 26.35 -2.75
CA TRP A 168 -2.67 25.50 -2.82
C TRP A 168 -2.00 25.67 -4.19
N LYS A 169 -0.70 25.97 -4.19
CA LYS A 169 0.05 26.26 -5.41
C LYS A 169 0.75 25.03 -5.95
N GLU A 170 0.91 24.99 -7.26
CA GLU A 170 1.64 23.94 -7.97
C GLU A 170 3.08 23.79 -7.43
N GLU A 171 3.77 24.92 -7.18
CA GLU A 171 5.16 24.91 -6.71
C GLU A 171 5.34 24.34 -5.29
N TYR A 172 4.27 24.14 -4.52
CA TYR A 172 4.32 23.52 -3.19
C TYR A 172 4.42 21.99 -3.25
N GLY A 173 4.17 21.40 -4.43
CA GLY A 173 4.14 19.96 -4.59
C GLY A 173 3.01 19.29 -3.80
N GLY A 174 3.28 18.09 -3.26
CA GLY A 174 2.29 17.33 -2.50
C GLY A 174 1.22 16.65 -3.34
N HIS A 175 1.49 16.47 -4.63
CA HIS A 175 0.63 15.71 -5.52
C HIS A 175 0.45 14.29 -4.98
N LEU A 176 -0.79 13.81 -4.94
CA LEU A 176 -0.99 12.37 -4.94
C LEU A 176 -0.59 11.87 -6.33
N GLU A 177 0.40 11.00 -6.37
CA GLU A 177 0.86 10.34 -7.58
C GLU A 177 0.32 8.91 -7.61
N LEU A 178 -0.14 8.49 -8.78
CA LEU A 178 -0.55 7.11 -9.07
C LEU A 178 0.42 6.57 -10.13
N TRP A 179 1.10 5.49 -9.80
CA TRP A 179 2.16 4.93 -10.62
C TRP A 179 1.74 3.61 -11.28
N ASP A 180 2.31 3.31 -12.43
CA ASP A 180 2.14 2.02 -13.10
C ASP A 180 3.04 0.92 -12.50
N ARG A 181 2.99 -0.27 -13.10
CA ARG A 181 3.80 -1.43 -12.71
C ARG A 181 5.29 -1.29 -13.03
N GLN A 182 5.65 -0.30 -13.85
CA GLN A 182 7.04 0.06 -14.15
C GLN A 182 7.55 1.16 -13.21
N HIS A 183 6.79 1.44 -12.14
CA HIS A 183 7.07 2.47 -11.14
C HIS A 183 7.24 3.86 -11.78
N GLN A 184 6.46 4.16 -12.83
CA GLN A 184 6.42 5.48 -13.46
C GLN A 184 5.16 6.25 -13.07
N PRO A 185 5.24 7.58 -12.84
CA PRO A 185 4.07 8.40 -12.57
C PRO A 185 3.18 8.51 -13.81
N VAL A 186 1.95 8.01 -13.71
CA VAL A 186 0.94 8.10 -14.79
C VAL A 186 -0.09 9.19 -14.50
N LYS A 187 -0.43 9.39 -13.23
CA LYS A 187 -1.36 10.44 -12.79
C LYS A 187 -0.78 11.20 -11.62
N ARG A 188 -0.92 12.54 -11.63
CA ARG A 188 -0.57 13.43 -10.52
C ARG A 188 -1.78 14.30 -10.20
N ILE A 189 -2.12 14.42 -8.92
CA ILE A 189 -3.33 15.10 -8.45
C ILE A 189 -2.93 16.14 -7.39
N LEU A 190 -2.99 17.42 -7.77
CA LEU A 190 -2.68 18.53 -6.86
C LEU A 190 -3.72 18.59 -5.72
N PRO A 191 -3.32 18.74 -4.45
CA PRO A 191 -4.22 18.59 -3.31
C PRO A 191 -5.00 19.89 -3.00
N ILE A 192 -5.68 20.51 -3.98
CA ILE A 192 -6.45 21.75 -3.77
C ILE A 192 -7.77 21.50 -3.02
N ALA A 193 -8.28 22.51 -2.31
CA ALA A 193 -9.58 22.42 -1.64
C ALA A 193 -10.71 21.97 -2.58
N ASN A 194 -11.68 21.23 -2.03
CA ASN A 194 -12.87 20.71 -2.71
C ASN A 194 -12.62 19.66 -3.81
N ARG A 195 -11.36 19.21 -3.96
CA ARG A 195 -11.02 18.10 -4.86
C ARG A 195 -11.07 16.78 -4.13
N VAL A 196 -11.78 15.83 -4.72
CA VAL A 196 -11.76 14.42 -4.30
C VAL A 196 -10.89 13.60 -5.23
N ALA A 197 -10.00 12.80 -4.65
CA ALA A 197 -9.39 11.66 -5.33
C ALA A 197 -10.04 10.36 -4.79
N LEU A 198 -10.70 9.60 -5.67
CA LEU A 198 -11.29 8.31 -5.35
C LEU A 198 -10.64 7.24 -6.22
N PHE A 199 -10.04 6.23 -5.62
CA PHE A 199 -9.27 5.23 -6.36
C PHE A 199 -9.36 3.85 -5.73
N ASN A 200 -9.21 2.83 -6.59
CA ASN A 200 -9.13 1.45 -6.17
C ASN A 200 -7.82 1.20 -5.40
N THR A 201 -7.92 0.45 -4.32
CA THR A 201 -6.79 -0.06 -3.55
C THR A 201 -6.58 -1.54 -3.81
N GLY A 202 -5.36 -1.95 -4.11
CA GLY A 202 -5.00 -3.35 -4.26
C GLY A 202 -3.49 -3.53 -4.15
N THR A 203 -3.03 -4.77 -4.34
CA THR A 203 -1.60 -5.11 -4.25
C THR A 203 -0.76 -4.45 -5.34
N ARG A 204 -1.40 -3.79 -6.31
CA ARG A 204 -0.75 -3.13 -7.45
C ARG A 204 -1.16 -1.66 -7.64
N SER A 205 -1.94 -1.10 -6.71
CA SER A 205 -2.38 0.30 -6.79
C SER A 205 -1.36 1.24 -6.16
N LEU A 206 -0.20 1.38 -6.80
CA LEU A 206 0.93 2.15 -6.25
C LEU A 206 0.60 3.64 -6.19
N HIS A 207 0.59 4.21 -4.99
CA HIS A 207 0.26 5.61 -4.78
C HIS A 207 1.06 6.25 -3.63
N GLY A 208 1.16 7.57 -3.63
CA GLY A 208 1.89 8.30 -2.59
C GLY A 208 2.04 9.78 -2.93
N HIS A 209 2.74 10.53 -2.08
CA HIS A 209 3.27 11.84 -2.43
C HIS A 209 4.77 11.83 -2.10
N PRO A 210 5.60 11.26 -2.98
CA PRO A 210 6.95 10.83 -2.62
C PRO A 210 7.94 11.99 -2.45
N HIS A 211 7.57 13.19 -2.86
CA HIS A 211 8.41 14.38 -2.82
C HIS A 211 8.07 15.26 -1.60
N PRO A 212 9.07 15.70 -0.82
CA PRO A 212 8.88 16.62 0.30
C PRO A 212 8.11 17.89 -0.08
N LEU A 213 7.18 18.32 0.77
CA LEU A 213 6.44 19.56 0.55
C LEU A 213 7.35 20.80 0.63
N THR A 214 7.15 21.72 -0.30
CA THR A 214 7.87 23.00 -0.39
C THR A 214 7.00 24.21 0.02
N CYS A 215 5.82 23.94 0.63
CA CYS A 215 4.91 24.98 1.10
C CYS A 215 5.56 25.91 2.16
N PRO A 216 5.03 27.13 2.36
CA PRO A 216 5.51 28.04 3.40
C PRO A 216 5.42 27.44 4.81
N PRO A 217 6.27 27.87 5.76
CA PRO A 217 6.17 27.44 7.16
C PRO A 217 4.76 27.65 7.74
N GLY A 218 4.30 26.71 8.55
CA GLY A 218 2.96 26.74 9.16
C GLY A 218 1.83 26.28 8.23
N ARG A 219 2.03 26.28 6.91
CA ARG A 219 1.06 25.73 5.95
C ARG A 219 1.21 24.22 5.83
N ARG A 220 0.10 23.50 5.84
CA ARG A 220 0.04 22.03 5.85
C ARG A 220 -0.87 21.51 4.75
N ARG A 221 -0.54 20.33 4.21
CA ARG A 221 -1.38 19.57 3.27
C ARG A 221 -2.37 18.73 4.07
N ASN A 222 -3.62 19.18 4.08
CA ASN A 222 -4.73 18.61 4.82
C ASN A 222 -5.67 17.81 3.91
N SER A 223 -6.16 16.68 4.42
CA SER A 223 -7.20 15.89 3.75
C SER A 223 -8.05 15.12 4.76
N LEU A 224 -9.30 14.88 4.39
CA LEU A 224 -10.13 13.83 4.98
C LEU A 224 -9.94 12.55 4.18
N ALA A 225 -9.82 11.41 4.85
CA ALA A 225 -9.69 10.10 4.24
C ALA A 225 -10.78 9.15 4.74
N VAL A 226 -11.40 8.40 3.84
CA VAL A 226 -12.36 7.34 4.15
C VAL A 226 -12.11 6.13 3.27
N TYR A 227 -12.16 4.94 3.87
CA TYR A 227 -11.88 3.68 3.20
C TYR A 227 -13.13 2.80 3.13
N TYR A 228 -13.27 2.09 2.03
CA TYR A 228 -14.40 1.20 1.76
C TYR A 228 -13.91 -0.20 1.43
N TYR A 229 -14.72 -1.19 1.78
CA TYR A 229 -14.33 -2.59 1.78
C TYR A 229 -15.35 -3.46 1.05
N LEU A 230 -14.88 -4.64 0.66
CA LEU A 230 -15.66 -5.76 0.13
C LEU A 230 -15.46 -6.98 1.02
N ARG A 231 -16.51 -7.79 1.15
CA ARG A 231 -16.44 -9.04 1.91
C ARG A 231 -15.67 -10.10 1.12
N GLU A 232 -15.95 -10.17 -0.17
CA GLU A 232 -15.28 -11.07 -1.10
C GLU A 232 -14.77 -10.24 -2.26
N ARG A 233 -13.51 -10.45 -2.62
CA ARG A 233 -12.89 -9.75 -3.74
C ARG A 233 -12.06 -10.73 -4.57
N PRO A 234 -12.54 -11.12 -5.76
CA PRO A 234 -11.78 -11.98 -6.66
C PRO A 234 -10.44 -11.33 -7.04
N ALA A 235 -9.46 -12.18 -7.33
CA ALA A 235 -8.21 -11.73 -7.92
C ALA A 235 -8.48 -11.03 -9.26
N SER A 236 -7.71 -9.99 -9.54
CA SER A 236 -7.77 -9.22 -10.78
C SER A 236 -6.38 -8.72 -11.15
N GLU A 237 -6.29 -8.02 -12.27
CA GLU A 237 -5.05 -7.34 -12.65
C GLU A 237 -4.53 -6.36 -11.58
N GLU A 238 -5.40 -5.81 -10.74
CA GLU A 238 -5.06 -4.80 -9.73
C GLU A 238 -4.95 -5.40 -8.31
N TYR A 239 -5.39 -6.65 -8.13
CA TYR A 239 -5.58 -7.27 -6.82
C TYR A 239 -5.19 -8.75 -6.80
N ALA A 240 -4.16 -9.11 -6.04
CA ALA A 240 -3.70 -10.50 -5.91
C ALA A 240 -4.09 -11.17 -4.58
N GLY A 241 -4.82 -10.49 -3.70
CA GLY A 241 -5.20 -11.00 -2.39
C GLY A 241 -4.82 -10.08 -1.23
N LEU A 242 -5.02 -10.58 -0.01
CA LEU A 242 -4.83 -9.80 1.21
C LEU A 242 -3.33 -9.56 1.47
N GLN A 243 -2.96 -8.30 1.55
CA GLN A 243 -1.63 -7.81 1.86
C GLN A 243 -1.55 -7.50 3.36
N ARG A 244 -0.49 -8.00 4.01
CA ARG A 244 -0.39 -7.94 5.47
C ARG A 244 0.34 -6.72 6.02
N SER A 245 1.10 -6.05 5.17
CA SER A 245 1.98 -4.93 5.48
C SER A 245 1.89 -3.88 4.38
N VAL A 246 2.24 -2.64 4.69
CA VAL A 246 2.40 -1.63 3.63
C VAL A 246 3.61 -2.03 2.78
N HIS A 247 3.44 -2.11 1.47
CA HIS A 247 4.55 -2.32 0.54
C HIS A 247 5.08 -0.95 0.13
N TRP A 248 6.18 -0.53 0.76
CA TRP A 248 6.86 0.73 0.42
C TRP A 248 7.74 0.53 -0.79
N VAL A 249 7.64 1.42 -1.78
CA VAL A 249 8.44 1.41 -3.00
C VAL A 249 9.38 2.63 -3.03
N PRO A 250 10.69 2.43 -3.25
CA PRO A 250 11.64 3.52 -3.33
C PRO A 250 11.38 4.42 -4.55
N ALA A 251 11.09 5.70 -4.30
CA ALA A 251 10.81 6.67 -5.36
C ALA A 251 11.99 7.60 -5.63
N THR A 252 12.69 7.98 -4.56
CA THR A 252 13.82 8.92 -4.60
C THR A 252 15.16 8.18 -4.43
N GLU A 253 16.26 8.87 -4.71
CA GLU A 253 17.60 8.30 -4.46
C GLU A 253 17.87 8.09 -2.97
N GLU A 254 17.30 8.92 -2.10
CA GLU A 254 17.35 8.72 -0.65
C GLU A 254 16.70 7.39 -0.25
N ASP A 255 15.51 7.11 -0.80
CA ASP A 255 14.80 5.85 -0.54
C ASP A 255 15.62 4.65 -1.02
N ARG A 256 16.17 4.73 -2.25
CA ARG A 256 16.98 3.66 -2.83
C ARG A 256 18.29 3.46 -2.05
N ALA A 257 18.93 4.53 -1.60
CA ALA A 257 20.13 4.43 -0.76
C ALA A 257 19.83 3.73 0.57
N PHE A 258 18.71 4.07 1.22
CA PHE A 258 18.26 3.39 2.44
C PHE A 258 17.97 1.90 2.18
N ALA A 259 17.29 1.60 1.07
CA ALA A 259 16.96 0.24 0.66
C ALA A 259 18.22 -0.62 0.43
N ARG A 260 19.19 -0.11 -0.35
CA ARG A 260 20.48 -0.77 -0.59
C ARG A 260 21.28 -0.99 0.70
N ALA A 261 21.25 -0.05 1.64
CA ALA A 261 21.92 -0.20 2.94
C ALA A 261 21.26 -1.31 3.78
N GLY A 262 19.91 -1.34 3.83
CA GLY A 262 19.14 -2.41 4.47
C GLY A 262 19.44 -3.77 3.85
N ARG A 263 19.46 -3.87 2.52
CA ARG A 263 19.85 -5.06 1.77
C ARG A 263 21.24 -5.57 2.16
N ALA A 264 22.24 -4.70 2.17
CA ALA A 264 23.61 -5.06 2.53
C ALA A 264 23.69 -5.60 3.97
N LYS A 265 23.00 -4.95 4.91
CA LYS A 265 22.89 -5.42 6.31
C LYS A 265 22.19 -6.78 6.39
N GLY A 266 21.12 -6.98 5.63
CA GLY A 266 20.39 -8.25 5.55
C GLY A 266 21.27 -9.39 5.04
N LEU A 267 21.98 -9.17 3.93
CA LEU A 267 22.91 -10.16 3.36
C LEU A 267 24.06 -10.50 4.32
N ALA A 268 24.63 -9.49 5.00
CA ALA A 268 25.67 -9.74 6.01
C ALA A 268 25.17 -10.62 7.16
N ARG A 269 23.88 -10.54 7.52
CA ARG A 269 23.24 -11.41 8.52
C ARG A 269 22.94 -12.81 8.00
N LEU A 270 22.67 -12.96 6.71
CA LEU A 270 22.42 -14.25 6.08
C LEU A 270 23.71 -15.04 5.80
N ALA A 271 24.83 -14.37 5.55
CA ALA A 271 26.09 -15.02 5.16
C ALA A 271 26.50 -16.21 6.06
N PRO A 272 26.35 -16.17 7.41
CA PRO A 272 26.69 -17.32 8.25
C PRO A 272 25.79 -18.55 8.05
N PHE A 273 24.59 -18.37 7.49
CA PHE A 273 23.61 -19.44 7.27
C PHE A 273 23.73 -20.09 5.89
N GLU A 274 24.64 -19.62 5.02
CA GLU A 274 24.85 -20.20 3.69
C GLU A 274 25.08 -21.73 3.79
N GLY A 275 24.27 -22.50 3.06
CA GLY A 275 24.32 -23.96 3.10
C GLY A 275 23.69 -24.62 4.33
N GLN A 276 23.03 -23.84 5.20
CA GLN A 276 22.30 -24.34 6.36
C GLN A 276 20.80 -24.38 6.08
N THR A 277 20.07 -25.11 6.93
CA THR A 277 18.61 -25.17 6.91
C THR A 277 18.05 -24.74 8.25
N ILE A 278 16.97 -23.96 8.21
CA ILE A 278 16.15 -23.66 9.38
C ILE A 278 14.70 -24.09 9.13
N GLY A 279 13.97 -24.41 10.19
CA GLY A 279 12.52 -24.62 10.12
C GLY A 279 11.79 -23.28 10.27
N ILE A 280 10.89 -22.98 9.33
CA ILE A 280 10.04 -21.78 9.38
C ILE A 280 8.62 -22.20 9.72
N GLY A 281 8.02 -21.55 10.72
CA GLY A 281 6.60 -21.75 11.03
C GLY A 281 5.71 -21.28 9.89
N VAL A 282 4.75 -22.11 9.47
CA VAL A 282 3.89 -21.81 8.31
C VAL A 282 3.09 -20.51 8.45
N ASP A 283 2.83 -20.05 9.67
CA ASP A 283 2.06 -18.84 9.93
C ASP A 283 2.82 -17.55 9.53
N LEU A 284 4.16 -17.64 9.43
CA LEU A 284 5.04 -16.57 8.95
C LEU A 284 5.03 -16.44 7.42
N ILE A 285 4.51 -17.43 6.70
CA ILE A 285 4.53 -17.43 5.23
C ILE A 285 3.27 -16.73 4.71
N PRO A 286 3.41 -15.66 3.91
CA PRO A 286 2.29 -14.80 3.52
C PRO A 286 1.49 -15.33 2.31
N PHE A 287 1.80 -16.54 1.82
CA PHE A 287 1.17 -17.18 0.67
C PHE A 287 0.83 -18.64 0.95
N GLU A 288 -0.04 -19.22 0.11
CA GLU A 288 -0.42 -20.62 0.24
C GLU A 288 0.74 -21.54 -0.11
N LEU A 289 0.92 -22.59 0.70
CA LEU A 289 1.96 -23.59 0.53
C LEU A 289 1.35 -24.91 0.07
N PRO A 290 2.01 -25.64 -0.85
CA PRO A 290 1.67 -27.03 -1.13
C PRO A 290 1.77 -27.86 0.15
N ARG A 291 0.77 -28.70 0.43
CA ARG A 291 0.69 -29.47 1.69
C ARG A 291 1.88 -30.42 1.85
N GLU A 292 2.38 -30.95 0.75
CA GLU A 292 3.54 -31.83 0.67
C GLU A 292 4.84 -31.20 1.15
N LEU A 293 4.94 -29.87 1.22
CA LEU A 293 6.12 -29.17 1.72
C LEU A 293 6.06 -28.88 3.23
N ILE A 294 4.92 -29.15 3.88
CA ILE A 294 4.68 -28.82 5.28
C ILE A 294 4.89 -30.08 6.14
N ASP A 295 5.71 -29.97 7.17
CA ASP A 295 5.69 -30.93 8.27
C ASP A 295 4.43 -30.70 9.11
N GLU A 296 3.43 -31.57 8.95
CA GLU A 296 2.14 -31.47 9.64
C GLU A 296 2.26 -31.54 11.17
N ARG A 297 3.31 -32.19 11.71
CA ARG A 297 3.48 -32.33 13.17
C ARG A 297 3.99 -31.05 13.80
N SER A 298 5.03 -30.46 13.21
CA SER A 298 5.66 -29.26 13.73
C SER A 298 5.02 -27.96 13.20
N ARG A 299 4.17 -28.07 12.16
CA ARG A 299 3.67 -26.94 11.37
C ARG A 299 4.81 -26.04 10.87
N THR A 300 5.91 -26.68 10.44
CA THR A 300 7.07 -25.98 9.86
C THR A 300 7.37 -26.45 8.45
N ILE A 301 8.13 -25.64 7.72
CA ILE A 301 8.70 -25.97 6.40
C ILE A 301 10.20 -25.69 6.46
N PRO A 302 11.05 -26.58 5.92
CA PRO A 302 12.48 -26.33 5.85
C PRO A 302 12.80 -25.21 4.83
N LEU A 303 13.64 -24.27 5.25
CA LEU A 303 14.22 -23.21 4.44
C LEU A 303 15.72 -23.44 4.36
N TYR A 304 16.21 -23.84 3.19
CA TYR A 304 17.63 -24.03 2.91
C TYR A 304 18.22 -22.78 2.26
N PHE A 305 19.27 -22.21 2.85
CA PHE A 305 19.97 -21.05 2.30
C PHE A 305 20.97 -21.48 1.23
N LEU A 306 20.82 -20.94 0.02
CA LEU A 306 21.57 -21.39 -1.15
C LEU A 306 23.05 -20.96 -1.08
N LYS A 307 23.94 -21.87 -1.46
CA LYS A 307 25.33 -21.56 -1.81
C LYS A 307 25.41 -21.06 -3.25
N PRO A 308 26.41 -20.24 -3.62
CA PRO A 308 26.66 -19.89 -5.01
C PRO A 308 26.79 -21.10 -5.94
N SER A 309 27.29 -22.24 -5.45
CA SER A 309 27.39 -23.49 -6.21
C SER A 309 26.03 -24.11 -6.55
N ASP A 310 25.01 -23.90 -5.73
CA ASP A 310 23.70 -24.54 -5.87
C ASP A 310 22.91 -24.00 -7.07
N PHE A 311 23.26 -22.80 -7.54
CA PHE A 311 22.71 -22.15 -8.74
C PHE A 311 23.82 -21.66 -9.69
N GLY A 312 25.01 -22.28 -9.60
CA GLY A 312 26.18 -21.93 -10.42
C GLY A 312 25.93 -22.17 -11.91
N ASP A 313 25.23 -23.26 -12.23
CA ASP A 313 24.60 -23.46 -13.54
C ASP A 313 23.26 -22.71 -13.58
N ARG A 314 23.34 -21.43 -13.92
CA ARG A 314 22.18 -20.53 -13.97
C ARG A 314 21.15 -20.95 -15.01
N GLN A 315 21.58 -21.59 -16.10
CA GLN A 315 20.68 -22.04 -17.14
C GLN A 315 19.85 -23.24 -16.64
N ALA A 316 20.49 -24.23 -16.02
CA ALA A 316 19.79 -25.36 -15.43
C ALA A 316 18.86 -24.91 -14.28
N PHE A 317 19.35 -24.04 -13.39
CA PHE A 317 18.53 -23.51 -12.30
C PHE A 317 17.36 -22.69 -12.83
N GLY A 318 17.59 -21.83 -13.82
CA GLY A 318 16.56 -21.02 -14.48
C GLY A 318 15.48 -21.89 -15.13
N ALA A 319 15.87 -22.94 -15.85
CA ALA A 319 14.93 -23.89 -16.46
C ALA A 319 14.10 -24.67 -15.43
N ALA A 320 14.71 -25.03 -14.29
CA ALA A 320 14.06 -25.78 -13.22
C ALA A 320 13.10 -24.92 -12.37
N HIS A 321 13.41 -23.65 -12.14
CA HIS A 321 12.70 -22.81 -11.16
C HIS A 321 12.05 -21.55 -11.72
N LEU A 322 12.64 -20.92 -12.74
CA LEU A 322 12.40 -19.50 -13.04
C LEU A 322 11.92 -19.23 -14.47
N ARG A 323 11.74 -20.27 -15.32
CA ARG A 323 11.51 -20.13 -16.77
C ARG A 323 10.44 -19.10 -17.13
N ALA A 324 9.23 -19.21 -16.59
CA ALA A 324 8.14 -18.29 -16.91
C ALA A 324 8.37 -16.89 -16.33
N ALA A 325 9.03 -16.77 -15.17
CA ALA A 325 9.39 -15.49 -14.58
C ALA A 325 10.47 -14.75 -15.38
N ILE A 326 11.48 -15.45 -15.88
CA ILE A 326 12.53 -14.87 -16.74
C ILE A 326 11.89 -14.27 -17.99
N THR A 327 11.06 -15.03 -18.69
CA THR A 327 10.34 -14.55 -19.90
C THR A 327 9.45 -13.33 -19.63
N ARG A 328 8.89 -13.21 -18.42
CA ARG A 328 7.98 -12.12 -18.06
C ARG A 328 8.72 -10.84 -17.64
N HIS A 329 9.81 -10.98 -16.89
CA HIS A 329 10.43 -9.87 -16.15
C HIS A 329 11.80 -9.43 -16.69
N ALA A 330 12.36 -10.16 -17.65
CA ALA A 330 13.66 -9.85 -18.24
C ALA A 330 13.68 -10.21 -19.74
N ARG A 331 14.65 -9.67 -20.48
CA ARG A 331 14.87 -10.08 -21.88
C ARG A 331 15.58 -11.42 -21.99
N ASP A 332 16.42 -11.73 -21.01
CA ASP A 332 17.19 -12.96 -20.93
C ASP A 332 17.51 -13.34 -19.48
N GLU A 333 18.11 -14.52 -19.31
CA GLU A 333 18.48 -15.06 -17.99
C GLU A 333 19.52 -14.17 -17.29
N ALA A 334 20.46 -13.60 -18.03
CA ALA A 334 21.54 -12.80 -17.45
C ALA A 334 21.01 -11.49 -16.83
N GLU A 335 20.06 -10.84 -17.50
CA GLU A 335 19.34 -9.67 -16.99
C GLU A 335 18.49 -10.05 -15.77
N PHE A 336 17.81 -11.21 -15.78
CA PHE A 336 17.04 -11.66 -14.64
C PHE A 336 17.92 -11.90 -13.40
N PHE A 337 19.02 -12.64 -13.51
CA PHE A 337 19.93 -12.92 -12.38
C PHE A 337 20.72 -11.69 -11.92
N LYS A 338 20.77 -10.61 -12.73
CA LYS A 338 21.29 -9.31 -12.30
C LYS A 338 20.27 -8.56 -11.45
N ALA A 339 18.98 -8.70 -11.77
CA ALA A 339 17.89 -8.07 -11.05
C ALA A 339 17.50 -8.84 -9.78
N TYR A 340 17.52 -10.17 -9.82
CA TYR A 340 17.05 -11.07 -8.77
C TYR A 340 18.09 -12.13 -8.43
N GLN A 341 18.56 -12.10 -7.19
CA GLN A 341 19.51 -13.07 -6.63
C GLN A 341 18.74 -14.20 -5.91
N PRO A 342 18.90 -15.47 -6.27
CA PRO A 342 18.44 -16.58 -5.43
C PRO A 342 19.18 -16.58 -4.09
N ILE A 343 18.43 -16.66 -2.99
CA ILE A 343 18.99 -16.64 -1.63
C ILE A 343 18.62 -17.88 -0.81
N ALA A 344 17.50 -18.53 -1.11
CA ALA A 344 17.06 -19.73 -0.40
C ALA A 344 16.04 -20.55 -1.20
N LEU A 345 15.83 -21.80 -0.79
CA LEU A 345 14.76 -22.69 -1.25
C LEU A 345 13.90 -23.12 -0.07
N LEU A 346 12.59 -22.98 -0.21
CA LEU A 346 11.59 -23.51 0.71
C LEU A 346 11.17 -24.92 0.27
N GLY A 347 11.09 -25.85 1.24
CA GLY A 347 10.67 -27.23 1.02
C GLY A 347 11.80 -28.26 0.93
N THR A 348 13.06 -27.85 1.16
CA THR A 348 14.22 -28.76 1.18
C THR A 348 15.14 -28.49 2.37
N SER A 349 15.79 -29.55 2.86
CA SER A 349 16.79 -29.47 3.93
C SER A 349 18.24 -29.57 3.44
N SER A 350 18.45 -29.59 2.12
CA SER A 350 19.79 -29.60 1.53
C SER A 350 19.82 -29.11 0.08
N GLY A 351 20.98 -28.66 -0.36
CA GLY A 351 21.24 -28.27 -1.75
C GLY A 351 21.28 -29.45 -2.73
N ALA A 352 21.32 -30.70 -2.27
CA ALA A 352 21.32 -31.87 -3.16
C ALA A 352 20.05 -31.94 -4.03
N ASN A 353 18.94 -31.39 -3.54
CA ASN A 353 17.67 -31.31 -4.27
C ASN A 353 17.43 -29.92 -4.87
N ALA A 354 18.46 -29.07 -5.01
CA ALA A 354 18.30 -27.69 -5.45
C ALA A 354 17.68 -27.55 -6.85
N MET A 355 17.63 -28.61 -7.66
CA MET A 355 17.01 -28.62 -8.99
C MET A 355 15.58 -29.18 -9.00
N ASP A 356 15.00 -29.53 -7.85
CA ASP A 356 13.62 -30.01 -7.79
C ASP A 356 12.63 -28.86 -8.09
N PRO A 357 11.87 -28.92 -9.21
CA PRO A 357 11.00 -27.83 -9.66
C PRO A 357 9.78 -27.59 -8.76
N ARG A 358 9.55 -28.45 -7.76
CA ARG A 358 8.46 -28.30 -6.78
C ARG A 358 8.82 -27.38 -5.61
N LEU A 359 10.10 -27.08 -5.44
CA LEU A 359 10.55 -26.18 -4.38
C LEU A 359 10.16 -24.74 -4.70
N ILE A 360 10.02 -23.94 -3.65
CA ILE A 360 9.72 -22.51 -3.80
C ILE A 360 11.03 -21.73 -3.70
N THR A 361 11.36 -20.98 -4.75
CA THR A 361 12.57 -20.17 -4.79
C THR A 361 12.35 -18.83 -4.11
N CYS A 362 13.23 -18.49 -3.16
CA CYS A 362 13.30 -17.17 -2.56
C CYS A 362 14.34 -16.32 -3.30
N LEU A 363 13.88 -15.20 -3.87
CA LEU A 363 14.66 -14.25 -4.65
C LEU A 363 14.82 -12.94 -3.86
N LEU A 364 15.94 -12.26 -4.07
CA LEU A 364 16.25 -10.95 -3.49
C LEU A 364 16.63 -9.98 -4.61
N ASP A 365 15.94 -8.85 -4.70
CA ASP A 365 16.25 -7.84 -5.71
C ASP A 365 17.37 -6.87 -5.29
N ALA A 366 17.61 -5.83 -6.10
CA ALA A 366 18.65 -4.81 -5.84
C ALA A 366 18.30 -3.84 -4.70
N ASP A 367 17.01 -3.63 -4.41
CA ASP A 367 16.52 -2.76 -3.34
C ASP A 367 16.30 -3.53 -2.02
N GLY A 368 16.50 -4.85 -2.03
CA GLY A 368 16.41 -5.71 -0.86
C GLY A 368 15.03 -6.28 -0.62
N GLU A 369 14.15 -6.22 -1.61
CA GLU A 369 12.85 -6.87 -1.60
C GLU A 369 13.02 -8.37 -1.81
N MET A 370 12.30 -9.15 -0.99
CA MET A 370 12.22 -10.59 -1.09
C MET A 370 10.97 -11.00 -1.84
N PHE A 371 11.15 -11.93 -2.77
CA PHE A 371 10.07 -12.55 -3.54
C PHE A 371 10.12 -14.06 -3.40
N ALA A 372 8.95 -14.70 -3.51
CA ALA A 372 8.80 -16.14 -3.61
C ALA A 372 8.21 -16.52 -4.98
N LEU A 373 8.70 -17.62 -5.55
CA LEU A 373 8.20 -18.18 -6.81
C LEU A 373 8.06 -19.70 -6.71
N ALA A 374 6.89 -20.23 -7.11
CA ALA A 374 6.58 -21.64 -7.10
C ALA A 374 6.82 -22.28 -8.48
N GLY A 375 7.99 -22.87 -8.69
CA GLY A 375 8.32 -23.66 -9.88
C GLY A 375 8.40 -22.88 -11.20
N PRO A 376 8.78 -23.57 -12.29
CA PRO A 376 9.22 -22.95 -13.54
C PRO A 376 8.08 -22.39 -14.40
N ASP A 377 6.84 -22.80 -14.16
CA ASP A 377 5.66 -22.38 -14.92
C ASP A 377 4.98 -21.14 -14.33
N THR A 378 5.36 -20.74 -13.12
CA THR A 378 4.84 -19.52 -12.48
C THR A 378 5.66 -18.32 -12.90
N SER A 379 4.99 -17.24 -13.28
CA SER A 379 5.65 -15.97 -13.64
C SER A 379 5.40 -14.85 -12.64
N GLU A 380 4.43 -15.01 -11.73
CA GLU A 380 4.11 -13.99 -10.72
C GLU A 380 5.02 -14.13 -9.51
N LEU A 381 5.82 -13.08 -9.26
CA LEU A 381 6.68 -12.97 -8.10
C LEU A 381 5.82 -12.53 -6.90
N VAL A 382 5.71 -13.39 -5.88
CA VAL A 382 4.96 -13.06 -4.67
C VAL A 382 5.86 -12.25 -3.75
N TRP A 383 5.53 -10.98 -3.53
CA TRP A 383 6.26 -10.14 -2.59
C TRP A 383 6.11 -10.65 -1.15
N VAL A 384 7.24 -10.80 -0.46
CA VAL A 384 7.30 -11.28 0.93
C VAL A 384 7.53 -10.13 1.90
N GLY A 385 8.40 -9.20 1.54
CA GLY A 385 8.84 -8.10 2.40
C GLY A 385 10.29 -7.70 2.11
N TYR A 386 10.82 -6.73 2.84
CA TYR A 386 12.24 -6.41 2.78
C TYR A 386 13.07 -7.38 3.63
N LEU A 387 14.24 -7.78 3.14
CA LEU A 387 15.07 -8.80 3.79
C LEU A 387 15.40 -8.48 5.25
N ASP A 388 15.82 -7.25 5.53
CA ASP A 388 16.15 -6.84 6.89
C ASP A 388 14.95 -6.84 7.85
N ASP A 389 13.78 -6.40 7.38
CA ASP A 389 12.52 -6.43 8.12
C ASP A 389 12.08 -7.88 8.41
N VAL A 390 12.13 -8.75 7.39
CA VAL A 390 11.82 -10.18 7.53
C VAL A 390 12.74 -10.83 8.57
N LEU A 391 14.06 -10.56 8.49
CA LEU A 391 15.02 -11.10 9.44
C LEU A 391 14.84 -10.55 10.86
N ASP A 392 14.33 -9.33 11.02
CA ASP A 392 14.02 -8.75 12.34
C ASP A 392 12.76 -9.35 12.96
N MET A 393 11.80 -9.80 12.14
CA MET A 393 10.63 -10.54 12.62
C MET A 393 11.00 -11.94 13.12
N VAL A 394 11.91 -12.65 12.45
CA VAL A 394 12.32 -14.03 12.81
C VAL A 394 13.18 -14.09 14.09
N ARG A 395 13.74 -12.96 14.53
CA ARG A 395 14.49 -12.88 15.81
C ARG A 395 13.61 -12.80 17.06
N ARG A 396 12.33 -12.51 16.91
CA ARG A 396 11.34 -12.45 17.99
C ARG A 396 10.60 -13.77 18.07
#